data_AF-A0A9X2FDR2-F1
#
_entry.id   AF-A0A9X2FDR2-F1
#
_cell.length_a   1.000
_cell.length_b   1.000
_cell.length_c   1.000
_cell.angle_alpha   90.00
_cell.angle_beta   90.00
_cell.angle_gamma   90.00
#
_symmetry.space_group_name_H-M   'P 1'
#
loop_
_entity.id
_entity.type
_entity.pdbx_description
1 polymer ?
#
loop_
_entity_poly.entity_id
_entity_poly.type
_entity_poly.pdbx_seq_one_letter_code
_entity_poly.pdbx_strand_id
1 'polypeptide(L)'
;MIALSRYFYSLVAVGLIATALPASAALVAADDFDDADGTLLDGKAPDVGANWRVTQGGGDLDVQGGVLDTTGAGRTGFLDFAGGKALGAGELLTMRLTTQDPSGSNFFSGGYAGFSFFEGSDASEVMFIGDTGGGEFWGLDQTLVGGTTLSTNNDPDATAVFTYSFDSGAYALTIDGAVELSGTGTANLAVDRFRFVNGGGGDLIMDSLAVDISTEVPEPASVVTVVLAFTGLAVVLRGRRA
;
A
#
# COMPACT_ATOMS: atom_id res chain seq x y z
N MET A 1 -73.23 16.94 15.00
CA MET A 1 -72.80 15.54 14.87
C MET A 1 -72.33 15.31 13.43
N ILE A 2 -71.08 15.64 13.12
CA ILE A 2 -70.32 15.17 11.94
C ILE A 2 -68.88 15.05 12.43
N ALA A 3 -68.36 13.83 12.48
CA ALA A 3 -67.00 13.52 12.89
C ALA A 3 -66.06 13.75 11.70
N LEU A 4 -65.08 14.66 11.83
CA LEU A 4 -63.93 14.68 10.91
C LEU A 4 -62.81 13.86 11.51
N SER A 5 -62.62 12.69 10.90
CA SER A 5 -61.64 11.68 11.28
C SER A 5 -60.33 11.91 10.52
N ARG A 6 -59.23 11.92 11.27
CA ARG A 6 -57.97 11.19 11.03
C ARG A 6 -57.39 11.21 9.61
N TYR A 7 -56.28 11.94 9.42
CA TYR A 7 -55.13 11.45 8.64
C TYR A 7 -53.84 12.06 9.20
N PHE A 8 -53.37 11.49 10.31
CA PHE A 8 -51.97 11.59 10.73
C PHE A 8 -51.16 10.72 9.75
N TYR A 9 -50.44 11.34 8.81
CA TYR A 9 -49.42 10.65 8.03
C TYR A 9 -48.16 10.54 8.91
N SER A 10 -48.06 9.45 9.66
CA SER A 10 -46.79 9.07 10.31
C SER A 10 -45.82 8.61 9.23
N LEU A 11 -44.94 9.51 8.81
CA LEU A 11 -43.78 9.20 7.97
C LEU A 11 -42.78 8.41 8.84
N VAL A 12 -42.83 7.09 8.78
CA VAL A 12 -41.81 6.25 9.41
C VAL A 12 -40.56 6.30 8.53
N ALA A 13 -39.62 7.16 8.89
CA ALA A 13 -38.26 7.10 8.38
C ALA A 13 -37.58 5.86 8.99
N VAL A 14 -37.55 4.76 8.24
CA VAL A 14 -36.73 3.60 8.60
C VAL A 14 -35.28 3.99 8.33
N GLY A 15 -34.56 4.35 9.38
CA GLY A 15 -33.12 4.52 9.32
C GLY A 15 -32.47 3.18 9.03
N LEU A 16 -32.05 2.95 7.79
CA LEU A 16 -31.18 1.84 7.44
C LEU A 16 -29.80 2.16 8.01
N ILE A 17 -29.44 1.52 9.13
CA ILE A 17 -28.05 1.46 9.58
C ILE A 17 -27.35 0.50 8.61
N ALA A 18 -26.64 1.06 7.63
CA ALA A 18 -25.69 0.28 6.84
C ALA A 18 -24.56 -0.15 7.78
N THR A 19 -24.63 -1.38 8.26
CA THR A 19 -23.52 -1.99 9.00
C THR A 19 -22.42 -2.28 7.99
N ALA A 20 -21.40 -1.42 7.94
CA ALA A 20 -20.16 -1.74 7.24
C ALA A 20 -19.62 -3.05 7.81
N LEU A 21 -19.46 -4.06 6.95
CA LEU A 21 -18.75 -5.28 7.35
C LEU A 21 -17.31 -4.87 7.72
N PRO A 22 -16.69 -5.52 8.72
CA PRO A 22 -15.31 -5.23 9.06
C PRO A 22 -14.42 -5.51 7.84
N ALA A 23 -13.54 -4.56 7.52
CA ALA A 23 -12.51 -4.78 6.52
C ALA A 23 -11.68 -6.00 6.94
N SER A 24 -11.55 -6.99 6.05
CA SER A 24 -10.60 -8.09 6.28
C SER A 24 -9.26 -7.63 5.72
N ALA A 25 -8.23 -7.58 6.56
CA ALA A 25 -6.85 -7.35 6.15
C ALA A 25 -6.07 -8.66 6.23
N ALA A 26 -5.35 -9.00 5.17
CA ALA A 26 -4.41 -10.11 5.12
C ALA A 26 -2.99 -9.55 5.04
N LEU A 27 -2.14 -9.91 5.99
CA LEU A 27 -0.70 -9.68 5.89
C LEU A 27 -0.15 -10.65 4.84
N VAL A 28 0.50 -10.13 3.81
CA VAL A 28 0.93 -10.91 2.63
C VAL A 28 2.43 -10.95 2.44
N ALA A 29 3.15 -9.98 3.02
CA ALA A 29 4.60 -10.00 3.11
C ALA A 29 5.02 -9.30 4.40
N ALA A 30 5.96 -9.86 5.16
CA ALA A 30 6.54 -9.21 6.32
C ALA A 30 7.89 -9.82 6.68
N ASP A 31 8.81 -8.97 7.15
CA ASP A 31 10.05 -9.38 7.78
C ASP A 31 10.46 -8.28 8.76
N ASP A 32 10.71 -8.63 10.01
CA ASP A 32 11.25 -7.73 11.03
C ASP A 32 12.77 -7.83 11.20
N PHE A 33 13.41 -8.70 10.42
CA PHE A 33 14.85 -8.91 10.40
C PHE A 33 15.46 -9.19 11.79
N ASP A 34 14.70 -9.80 12.71
CA ASP A 34 15.16 -10.11 14.08
C ASP A 34 16.06 -11.37 14.19
N ASP A 35 16.37 -12.00 13.05
CA ASP A 35 17.26 -13.15 12.94
C ASP A 35 18.67 -12.87 13.48
N ALA A 36 19.39 -13.96 13.77
CA ALA A 36 20.76 -13.85 14.25
C ALA A 36 21.69 -13.19 13.20
N ASP A 37 22.62 -12.38 13.68
CA ASP A 37 23.67 -11.75 12.86
C ASP A 37 24.37 -12.78 11.96
N GLY A 38 24.55 -12.41 10.68
CA GLY A 38 25.12 -13.29 9.67
C GLY A 38 24.11 -14.17 8.93
N THR A 39 22.81 -14.05 9.22
CA THR A 39 21.77 -14.75 8.47
C THR A 39 21.66 -14.15 7.06
N LEU A 40 22.14 -14.90 6.06
CA LEU A 40 22.04 -14.51 4.66
C LEU A 40 20.58 -14.36 4.25
N LEU A 41 20.28 -13.28 3.52
CA LEU A 41 18.94 -13.01 3.03
C LEU A 41 18.53 -13.97 1.90
N ASP A 42 19.46 -14.38 1.03
CA ASP A 42 19.10 -15.22 -0.12
C ASP A 42 18.63 -16.62 0.34
N GLY A 43 17.37 -16.95 0.05
CA GLY A 43 16.73 -18.17 0.50
C GLY A 43 16.21 -18.12 1.95
N LYS A 44 16.40 -17.02 2.69
CA LYS A 44 15.83 -16.80 4.03
C LYS A 44 14.31 -16.89 3.97
N ALA A 45 13.72 -17.57 4.95
CA ALA A 45 12.27 -17.50 5.15
C ALA A 45 11.91 -16.17 5.85
N PRO A 46 11.00 -15.36 5.27
CA PRO A 46 10.46 -14.19 5.96
C PRO A 46 9.44 -14.62 7.03
N ASP A 47 8.98 -13.68 7.86
CA ASP A 47 7.86 -13.93 8.77
C ASP A 47 6.58 -14.24 8.02
N VAL A 48 6.34 -13.52 6.92
CA VAL A 48 5.23 -13.74 6.00
C VAL A 48 5.70 -13.55 4.56
N GLY A 49 5.34 -14.49 3.70
CA GLY A 49 5.67 -14.46 2.26
C GLY A 49 6.37 -15.72 1.80
N ALA A 50 6.86 -15.72 0.57
CA ALA A 50 7.78 -16.75 0.09
C ALA A 50 9.22 -16.44 0.54
N ASN A 51 10.14 -17.41 0.43
CA ASN A 51 11.54 -17.15 0.72
C ASN A 51 12.07 -15.95 -0.09
N TRP A 52 12.90 -15.14 0.56
CA TRP A 52 13.61 -14.07 -0.10
C TRP A 52 14.45 -14.61 -1.26
N ARG A 53 14.45 -13.87 -2.36
CA ARG A 53 15.27 -14.14 -3.53
C ARG A 53 16.15 -12.93 -3.80
N VAL A 54 17.45 -13.06 -3.61
CA VAL A 54 18.41 -11.99 -3.88
C VAL A 54 18.98 -12.17 -5.28
N THR A 55 18.79 -11.17 -6.14
CA THR A 55 19.28 -11.20 -7.52
C THR A 55 20.58 -10.42 -7.71
N GLN A 56 20.94 -9.60 -6.73
CA GLN A 56 22.18 -8.83 -6.71
C GLN A 56 22.68 -8.70 -5.26
N GLY A 57 23.96 -8.95 -5.01
CA GLY A 57 24.58 -8.85 -3.67
C GLY A 57 24.27 -10.00 -2.70
N GLY A 58 23.84 -11.18 -3.18
CA GLY A 58 23.37 -12.26 -2.31
C GLY A 58 24.45 -13.01 -1.50
N GLY A 59 25.74 -12.84 -1.80
CA GLY A 59 26.82 -13.53 -1.09
C GLY A 59 27.20 -12.91 0.26
N ASP A 60 26.76 -11.68 0.48
CA ASP A 60 27.16 -10.79 1.58
C ASP A 60 26.02 -9.82 1.99
N LEU A 61 24.78 -10.15 1.64
CA LEU A 61 23.60 -9.46 2.14
C LEU A 61 22.96 -10.30 3.23
N ASP A 62 23.27 -9.93 4.46
CA ASP A 62 22.87 -10.60 5.68
C ASP A 62 22.23 -9.63 6.69
N VAL A 63 21.47 -10.20 7.61
CA VAL A 63 20.95 -9.50 8.78
C VAL A 63 22.12 -9.19 9.73
N GLN A 64 22.19 -7.95 10.21
CA GLN A 64 23.18 -7.49 11.17
C GLN A 64 22.53 -6.54 12.17
N GLY A 65 22.58 -6.83 13.47
CA GLY A 65 22.05 -5.97 14.51
C GLY A 65 20.52 -5.82 14.49
N GLY A 66 19.81 -6.79 13.92
CA GLY A 66 18.34 -6.76 13.80
C GLY A 66 17.83 -5.90 12.65
N VAL A 67 18.67 -5.60 11.65
CA VAL A 67 18.30 -4.82 10.46
C VAL A 67 18.85 -5.46 9.21
N LEU A 68 18.25 -5.13 8.06
CA LEU A 68 18.83 -5.39 6.75
C LEU A 68 19.59 -4.16 6.25
N ASP A 69 20.92 -4.24 6.26
CA ASP A 69 21.81 -3.19 5.77
C ASP A 69 22.20 -3.45 4.31
N THR A 70 21.85 -2.53 3.41
CA THR A 70 22.23 -2.62 2.00
C THR A 70 23.44 -1.77 1.64
N THR A 71 24.20 -1.25 2.60
CA THR A 71 25.31 -0.30 2.39
C THR A 71 26.42 -0.83 1.50
N GLY A 72 26.70 -0.16 0.38
CA GLY A 72 27.83 -0.43 -0.50
C GLY A 72 27.45 -0.87 -1.93
N ALA A 73 27.85 -2.08 -2.33
CA ALA A 73 27.63 -2.55 -3.69
C ALA A 73 26.13 -2.74 -4.01
N GLY A 74 25.81 -2.87 -5.29
CA GLY A 74 24.43 -3.06 -5.74
C GLY A 74 23.79 -4.30 -5.13
N ARG A 75 22.62 -4.12 -4.52
CA ARG A 75 21.83 -5.12 -3.80
C ARG A 75 20.39 -5.05 -4.24
N THR A 76 19.78 -6.20 -4.44
CA THR A 76 18.37 -6.32 -4.85
C THR A 76 17.79 -7.62 -4.33
N GLY A 77 16.75 -7.51 -3.50
CA GLY A 77 16.00 -8.65 -2.98
C GLY A 77 14.53 -8.56 -3.33
N PHE A 78 13.92 -9.72 -3.53
CA PHE A 78 12.50 -9.88 -3.83
C PHE A 78 11.82 -10.76 -2.80
N LEU A 79 10.56 -10.42 -2.51
CA LEU A 79 9.68 -11.16 -1.62
C LEU A 79 8.31 -11.34 -2.30
N ASP A 80 8.02 -12.57 -2.72
CA ASP A 80 6.70 -12.92 -3.28
C ASP A 80 5.65 -12.97 -2.15
N PHE A 81 4.44 -12.50 -2.44
CA PHE A 81 3.34 -12.49 -1.48
C PHE A 81 2.89 -13.91 -1.11
N ALA A 82 2.55 -14.08 0.17
CA ALA A 82 2.18 -15.37 0.76
C ALA A 82 1.02 -16.02 0.00
N GLY A 83 1.15 -17.32 -0.27
CA GLY A 83 0.10 -18.11 -0.92
C GLY A 83 -0.21 -17.70 -2.36
N GLY A 84 0.68 -16.94 -3.03
CA GLY A 84 0.44 -16.41 -4.37
C GLY A 84 -0.65 -15.34 -4.42
N LYS A 85 -0.85 -14.63 -3.29
CA LYS A 85 -1.82 -13.55 -3.20
C LYS A 85 -1.40 -12.40 -4.12
N ALA A 86 -2.32 -11.93 -4.94
CA ALA A 86 -2.19 -10.69 -5.70
C ALA A 86 -3.27 -9.70 -5.24
N LEU A 87 -2.96 -8.40 -5.34
CA LEU A 87 -3.94 -7.34 -5.18
C LEU A 87 -5.00 -7.45 -6.28
N GLY A 88 -6.27 -7.30 -5.93
CA GLY A 88 -7.38 -7.39 -6.88
C GLY A 88 -8.50 -6.39 -6.63
N ALA A 89 -9.59 -6.56 -7.39
CA ALA A 89 -10.74 -5.66 -7.34
C ALA A 89 -11.36 -5.55 -5.94
N GLY A 90 -11.69 -4.31 -5.54
CA GLY A 90 -12.19 -3.98 -4.21
C GLY A 90 -11.18 -4.14 -3.08
N GLU A 91 -9.88 -4.15 -3.38
CA GLU A 91 -8.82 -4.27 -2.37
C GLU A 91 -7.87 -3.05 -2.36
N LEU A 92 -7.33 -2.81 -1.18
CA LEU A 92 -6.34 -1.79 -0.86
C LEU A 92 -5.05 -2.48 -0.42
N LEU A 93 -3.94 -2.11 -1.05
CA LEU A 93 -2.61 -2.44 -0.55
C LEU A 93 -2.16 -1.38 0.46
N THR A 94 -1.60 -1.81 1.58
CA THR A 94 -0.85 -0.95 2.50
C THR A 94 0.52 -1.54 2.74
N MET A 95 1.56 -0.79 2.44
CA MET A 95 2.93 -1.07 2.85
C MET A 95 3.28 -0.21 4.06
N ARG A 96 3.90 -0.81 5.06
CA ARG A 96 4.58 -0.14 6.16
C ARG A 96 6.02 -0.60 6.18
N LEU A 97 6.93 0.34 6.31
CA LEU A 97 8.35 0.06 6.44
C LEU A 97 8.98 1.07 7.39
N THR A 98 10.03 0.62 8.07
CA THR A 98 10.86 1.48 8.91
C THR A 98 12.29 1.42 8.39
N THR A 99 12.86 2.60 8.13
CA THR A 99 14.25 2.75 7.68
C THR A 99 15.11 3.44 8.71
N GLN A 100 16.41 3.19 8.64
CA GLN A 100 17.44 3.90 9.39
C GLN A 100 18.42 4.63 8.45
N ASP A 101 19.10 5.64 9.00
CA ASP A 101 20.20 6.38 8.39
C ASP A 101 21.43 5.48 8.15
N PRO A 102 21.79 5.22 6.89
CA PRO A 102 23.09 4.64 6.55
C PRO A 102 24.18 5.70 6.75
N SER A 103 24.66 5.81 7.99
CA SER A 103 25.91 6.49 8.36
C SER A 103 26.00 8.02 8.20
N GLY A 104 24.92 8.75 8.53
CA GLY A 104 24.97 10.21 8.71
C GLY A 104 24.94 11.00 7.41
N SER A 105 24.57 10.35 6.31
CA SER A 105 24.35 10.95 5.00
C SER A 105 22.90 10.71 4.57
N ASN A 106 22.39 11.61 3.72
CA ASN A 106 20.99 11.59 3.29
C ASN A 106 20.56 10.20 2.76
N PHE A 107 19.29 9.88 3.00
CA PHE A 107 18.61 8.74 2.41
C PHE A 107 18.85 8.72 0.90
N PHE A 108 19.23 7.55 0.36
CA PHE A 108 19.49 7.37 -1.07
C PHE A 108 20.63 8.23 -1.67
N SER A 109 21.62 8.64 -0.87
CA SER A 109 22.72 9.45 -1.41
C SER A 109 23.44 8.72 -2.56
N GLY A 110 23.45 9.32 -3.76
CA GLY A 110 24.23 8.82 -4.88
C GLY A 110 23.55 7.86 -5.87
N GLY A 111 22.24 7.59 -5.79
CA GLY A 111 21.59 6.80 -6.84
C GLY A 111 20.14 6.37 -6.63
N TYR A 112 19.62 5.62 -7.61
CA TYR A 112 18.28 5.03 -7.56
C TYR A 112 18.19 3.97 -6.48
N ALA A 113 17.29 4.17 -5.52
CA ALA A 113 17.14 3.25 -4.41
C ALA A 113 15.78 3.38 -3.74
N GLY A 114 15.29 2.28 -3.18
CA GLY A 114 13.99 2.22 -2.52
C GLY A 114 13.29 0.90 -2.75
N PHE A 115 11.96 1.00 -2.84
CA PHE A 115 11.03 -0.10 -2.75
C PHE A 115 10.16 -0.16 -3.97
N SER A 116 9.73 -1.36 -4.36
CA SER A 116 8.96 -1.52 -5.60
C SER A 116 7.98 -2.65 -5.52
N PHE A 117 6.90 -2.51 -6.27
CA PHE A 117 5.91 -3.55 -6.48
C PHE A 117 5.93 -4.01 -7.94
N PHE A 118 5.72 -5.32 -8.10
CA PHE A 118 5.70 -5.99 -9.38
C PHE A 118 4.35 -6.64 -9.63
N GLU A 119 3.94 -6.69 -10.89
CA GLU A 119 2.76 -7.41 -11.36
C GLU A 119 3.19 -8.64 -12.18
N GLY A 120 2.79 -9.82 -11.71
CA GLY A 120 2.90 -11.08 -12.44
C GLY A 120 4.32 -11.66 -12.54
N SER A 121 4.41 -12.79 -13.25
CA SER A 121 5.66 -13.52 -13.46
C SER A 121 6.68 -12.76 -14.31
N ASP A 122 6.22 -11.80 -15.12
CA ASP A 122 6.99 -11.19 -16.20
C ASP A 122 7.82 -9.97 -15.74
N ALA A 123 7.88 -9.74 -14.42
CA ALA A 123 8.83 -8.84 -13.78
C ALA A 123 8.75 -7.37 -14.22
N SER A 124 7.55 -6.88 -14.55
CA SER A 124 7.33 -5.44 -14.71
C SER A 124 7.18 -4.79 -13.34
N GLU A 125 8.11 -3.91 -13.01
CA GLU A 125 7.91 -2.94 -11.94
C GLU A 125 6.73 -2.06 -12.31
N VAL A 126 5.76 -1.92 -11.42
CA VAL A 126 4.54 -1.12 -11.67
C VAL A 126 4.39 0.02 -10.69
N MET A 127 5.11 -0.02 -9.57
CA MET A 127 5.17 1.06 -8.59
C MET A 127 6.57 1.08 -7.98
N PHE A 128 7.16 2.25 -7.86
CA PHE A 128 8.38 2.46 -7.09
C PHE A 128 8.21 3.60 -6.09
N ILE A 129 8.76 3.40 -4.90
CA ILE A 129 8.77 4.32 -3.77
C ILE A 129 10.22 4.48 -3.30
N GLY A 130 10.80 5.67 -3.46
CA GLY A 130 12.18 5.96 -3.06
C GLY A 130 12.82 7.07 -3.90
N ASP A 131 14.14 7.14 -3.94
CA ASP A 131 14.85 8.09 -4.82
C ASP A 131 14.80 7.58 -6.25
N THR A 132 14.08 8.33 -7.07
CA THR A 132 13.95 8.08 -8.51
C THR A 132 15.18 8.50 -9.34
N GLY A 133 16.25 8.96 -8.69
CA GLY A 133 17.46 9.48 -9.29
C GLY A 133 17.37 10.97 -9.57
N GLY A 134 17.72 11.81 -8.59
CA GLY A 134 17.86 13.25 -8.85
C GLY A 134 17.78 14.19 -7.65
N GLY A 135 17.61 13.69 -6.42
CA GLY A 135 17.50 14.60 -5.29
C GLY A 135 17.56 14.04 -3.88
N GLU A 136 17.79 12.73 -3.64
CA GLU A 136 17.84 12.19 -2.28
C GLU A 136 16.54 12.43 -1.50
N PHE A 137 15.39 12.36 -2.20
CA PHE A 137 14.06 12.57 -1.63
C PHE A 137 13.23 11.30 -1.76
N TRP A 138 12.28 11.12 -0.84
CA TRP A 138 11.18 10.20 -1.05
C TRP A 138 10.41 10.58 -2.31
N GLY A 139 10.12 9.61 -3.17
CA GLY A 139 9.46 9.86 -4.43
C GLY A 139 8.67 8.67 -4.94
N LEU A 140 7.84 8.94 -5.94
CA LEU A 140 7.09 7.95 -6.71
C LEU A 140 7.49 8.04 -8.18
N ASP A 141 7.59 6.88 -8.83
CA ASP A 141 8.06 6.79 -10.21
C ASP A 141 6.94 6.90 -11.26
N GLN A 142 7.41 6.92 -12.51
CA GLN A 142 6.60 7.17 -13.70
C GLN A 142 5.59 6.08 -14.00
N THR A 143 5.83 4.84 -13.56
CA THR A 143 4.95 3.73 -13.89
C THR A 143 3.61 3.84 -13.17
N LEU A 144 3.63 4.31 -11.92
CA LEU A 144 2.42 4.55 -11.16
C LEU A 144 1.73 5.86 -11.57
N VAL A 145 2.47 6.98 -11.66
CA VAL A 145 1.85 8.32 -11.75
C VAL A 145 2.06 9.05 -13.09
N GLY A 146 2.68 8.40 -14.08
CA GLY A 146 2.95 8.99 -15.41
C GLY A 146 4.09 10.03 -15.44
N GLY A 147 4.85 10.13 -14.35
CA GLY A 147 5.99 11.02 -14.18
C GLY A 147 6.70 10.78 -12.84
N THR A 148 7.77 11.51 -12.56
CA THR A 148 8.40 11.48 -11.22
C THR A 148 7.71 12.50 -10.34
N THR A 149 7.27 12.07 -9.15
CA THR A 149 6.77 12.98 -8.10
C THR A 149 7.65 12.84 -6.87
N LEU A 150 8.23 13.96 -6.41
CA LEU A 150 9.10 13.99 -5.23
C LEU A 150 8.36 14.64 -4.05
N SER A 151 8.53 14.06 -2.88
CA SER A 151 8.24 14.70 -1.60
C SER A 151 9.29 15.78 -1.30
N THR A 152 8.98 16.65 -0.35
CA THR A 152 9.97 17.56 0.25
C THR A 152 10.77 16.92 1.38
N ASN A 153 10.38 15.72 1.82
CA ASN A 153 10.99 14.95 2.88
C ASN A 153 12.14 14.09 2.32
N ASN A 154 13.30 14.20 2.98
CA ASN A 154 14.53 13.46 2.69
C ASN A 154 15.09 12.76 3.94
N ASP A 155 14.25 12.56 4.97
CA ASP A 155 14.67 11.92 6.21
C ASP A 155 14.90 10.41 5.96
N PRO A 156 16.11 9.89 6.20
CA PRO A 156 16.37 8.46 6.12
C PRO A 156 15.79 7.67 7.30
N ASP A 157 15.67 8.30 8.47
CA ASP A 157 15.09 7.69 9.67
C ASP A 157 13.58 7.90 9.63
N ALA A 158 12.86 6.97 9.01
CA ALA A 158 11.45 7.19 8.68
C ALA A 158 10.61 5.94 8.89
N THR A 159 9.37 6.15 9.36
CA THR A 159 8.28 5.20 9.19
C THR A 159 7.44 5.60 7.99
N ALA A 160 7.62 4.90 6.88
CA ALA A 160 6.86 5.15 5.66
C ALA A 160 5.65 4.23 5.55
N VAL A 161 4.49 4.82 5.25
CA VAL A 161 3.24 4.11 4.97
C VAL A 161 2.76 4.49 3.57
N PHE A 162 2.74 3.52 2.67
CA PHE A 162 2.20 3.69 1.33
C PHE A 162 0.90 2.92 1.18
N THR A 163 -0.16 3.57 0.71
CA THR A 163 -1.43 2.93 0.36
C THR A 163 -1.71 3.05 -1.13
N TYR A 164 -2.35 2.03 -1.69
CA TYR A 164 -2.80 2.01 -3.08
C TYR A 164 -4.12 1.24 -3.25
N SER A 165 -5.10 1.90 -3.87
CA SER A 165 -6.42 1.35 -4.21
C SER A 165 -6.38 0.70 -5.59
N PHE A 166 -6.72 -0.60 -5.67
CA PHE A 166 -6.74 -1.30 -6.95
C PHE A 166 -7.74 -0.67 -7.93
N ASP A 167 -8.97 -0.43 -7.49
CA ASP A 167 -10.07 -0.02 -8.38
C ASP A 167 -9.89 1.41 -8.89
N SER A 168 -9.40 2.31 -8.03
CA SER A 168 -9.32 3.74 -8.34
C SER A 168 -7.93 4.21 -8.76
N GLY A 169 -6.87 3.45 -8.42
CA GLY A 169 -5.50 3.92 -8.52
C GLY A 169 -5.14 5.01 -7.50
N ALA A 170 -6.04 5.32 -6.55
CA ALA A 170 -5.75 6.30 -5.51
C ALA A 170 -4.59 5.82 -4.64
N TYR A 171 -3.65 6.72 -4.33
CA TYR A 171 -2.50 6.41 -3.50
C TYR A 171 -2.24 7.51 -2.46
N ALA A 172 -1.56 7.13 -1.38
CA ALA A 172 -0.96 8.06 -0.43
C ALA A 172 0.34 7.51 0.12
N LEU A 173 1.39 8.34 0.17
CA LEU A 173 2.62 8.11 0.90
C LEU A 173 2.62 9.02 2.12
N THR A 174 2.74 8.42 3.30
CA THR A 174 2.86 9.10 4.58
C THR A 174 4.23 8.78 5.16
N ILE A 175 4.97 9.80 5.60
CA ILE A 175 6.24 9.64 6.32
C ILE A 175 6.04 10.20 7.72
N ASP A 176 6.30 9.40 8.75
CA ASP A 176 6.16 9.76 10.17
C ASP A 176 4.80 10.39 10.54
N GLY A 177 3.75 9.89 9.88
CA GLY A 177 2.37 10.34 10.08
C GLY A 177 1.97 11.58 9.28
N ALA A 178 2.88 12.21 8.53
CA ALA A 178 2.57 13.32 7.62
C ALA A 178 2.35 12.80 6.19
N VAL A 179 1.24 13.19 5.56
CA VAL A 179 0.99 12.85 4.15
C VAL A 179 1.93 13.69 3.29
N GLU A 180 2.86 13.01 2.63
CA GLU A 180 3.88 13.62 1.78
C GLU A 180 3.41 13.70 0.33
N LEU A 181 2.88 12.58 -0.18
CA LEU A 181 2.38 12.47 -1.55
C LEU A 181 1.01 11.81 -1.55
N SER A 182 0.09 12.31 -2.38
CA SER A 182 -1.19 11.64 -2.62
C SER A 182 -1.73 12.02 -3.98
N GLY A 183 -2.57 11.15 -4.55
CA GLY A 183 -3.14 11.39 -5.85
C GLY A 183 -3.84 10.17 -6.42
N THR A 184 -3.91 10.13 -7.74
CA THR A 184 -4.49 9.03 -8.50
C THR A 184 -3.49 8.62 -9.58
N GLY A 185 -2.99 7.40 -9.49
CA GLY A 185 -2.11 6.78 -10.47
C GLY A 185 -2.88 5.85 -11.41
N THR A 186 -2.16 4.90 -12.00
CA THR A 186 -2.72 3.81 -12.82
C THR A 186 -3.55 2.88 -11.96
N ALA A 187 -4.81 2.65 -12.32
CA ALA A 187 -5.70 1.68 -11.66
C ALA A 187 -5.49 0.25 -12.21
N ASN A 188 -5.99 -0.74 -11.47
CA ASN A 188 -5.98 -2.16 -11.77
C ASN A 188 -4.58 -2.81 -11.84
N LEU A 189 -3.66 -2.36 -11.00
CA LEU A 189 -2.34 -2.98 -10.88
C LEU A 189 -2.40 -4.18 -9.92
N ALA A 190 -2.33 -5.40 -10.46
CA ALA A 190 -2.47 -6.64 -9.70
C ALA A 190 -1.14 -7.10 -9.08
N VAL A 191 -0.62 -6.29 -8.14
CA VAL A 191 0.70 -6.52 -7.56
C VAL A 191 0.76 -7.78 -6.70
N ASP A 192 1.83 -8.55 -6.82
CA ASP A 192 2.02 -9.87 -6.18
C ASP A 192 3.41 -10.06 -5.55
N ARG A 193 4.28 -9.04 -5.63
CA ARG A 193 5.66 -9.12 -5.18
C ARG A 193 6.18 -7.76 -4.75
N PHE A 194 6.97 -7.78 -3.69
CA PHE A 194 7.79 -6.67 -3.21
C PHE A 194 9.26 -6.81 -3.67
N ARG A 195 9.94 -5.68 -3.85
CA ARG A 195 11.38 -5.57 -4.06
C ARG A 195 11.97 -4.42 -3.25
N PHE A 196 13.18 -4.58 -2.72
CA PHE A 196 14.06 -3.45 -2.38
C PHE A 196 15.28 -3.42 -3.30
N VAL A 197 15.86 -2.24 -3.48
CA VAL A 197 17.05 -2.02 -4.32
C VAL A 197 17.83 -0.81 -3.83
N ASN A 198 19.17 -0.86 -3.88
CA ASN A 198 20.05 0.27 -3.50
C ASN A 198 20.84 0.89 -4.68
N GLY A 199 20.65 0.41 -5.91
CA GLY A 199 21.28 0.96 -7.13
C GLY A 199 22.81 0.96 -7.18
N GLY A 200 23.51 0.40 -6.18
CA GLY A 200 24.97 0.47 -6.05
C GLY A 200 25.51 1.78 -5.48
N GLY A 201 24.81 2.35 -4.50
CA GLY A 201 25.28 3.50 -3.72
C GLY A 201 24.15 4.27 -3.01
N GLY A 202 22.91 4.13 -3.48
CA GLY A 202 21.72 4.65 -2.78
C GLY A 202 21.38 3.73 -1.61
N ASP A 203 22.21 3.75 -0.60
CA ASP A 203 22.13 2.82 0.51
C ASP A 203 20.83 3.01 1.31
N LEU A 204 20.27 1.89 1.77
CA LEU A 204 19.10 1.83 2.65
C LEU A 204 19.34 0.80 3.75
N ILE A 205 18.90 1.12 4.96
CA ILE A 205 18.83 0.20 6.09
C ILE A 205 17.36 0.03 6.44
N MET A 206 16.89 -1.22 6.56
CA MET A 206 15.51 -1.54 6.91
C MET A 206 15.44 -2.26 8.25
N ASP A 207 14.58 -1.77 9.13
CA ASP A 207 14.25 -2.43 10.39
C ASP A 207 13.11 -3.40 10.21
N SER A 208 12.13 -3.02 9.38
CA SER A 208 10.97 -3.88 9.15
C SER A 208 10.28 -3.55 7.85
N LEU A 209 9.59 -4.56 7.33
CA LEU A 209 8.69 -4.49 6.21
C LEU A 209 7.38 -5.20 6.60
N ALA A 210 6.25 -4.59 6.25
CA ALA A 210 4.95 -5.24 6.29
C ALA A 210 4.09 -4.76 5.11
N VAL A 211 3.49 -5.69 4.38
CA VAL A 211 2.53 -5.42 3.31
C VAL A 211 1.24 -6.15 3.63
N ASP A 212 0.17 -5.38 3.78
CA ASP A 212 -1.19 -5.89 3.93
C ASP A 212 -2.03 -5.61 2.69
N ILE A 213 -2.95 -6.53 2.40
CA ILE A 213 -4.01 -6.35 1.43
C ILE A 213 -5.33 -6.47 2.18
N SER A 214 -6.13 -5.41 2.13
CA SER A 214 -7.41 -5.34 2.81
C SER A 214 -8.56 -5.09 1.84
N THR A 215 -9.75 -5.54 2.18
CA THR A 215 -10.96 -5.19 1.43
C THR A 215 -11.26 -3.70 1.60
N GLU A 216 -11.42 -2.97 0.50
CA GLU A 216 -11.92 -1.61 0.53
C GLU A 216 -13.35 -1.61 1.04
N VAL A 217 -13.57 -0.89 2.14
CA VAL A 217 -14.91 -0.62 2.63
C VAL A 217 -15.41 0.59 1.86
N PRO A 218 -16.50 0.48 1.09
CA PRO A 218 -17.06 1.63 0.40
C PRO A 218 -17.34 2.76 1.40
N GLU A 219 -16.86 3.95 1.09
CA GLU A 219 -17.18 5.18 1.83
C GLU A 219 -18.70 5.21 2.12
N PRO A 220 -19.12 5.56 3.36
CA PRO A 220 -20.53 5.53 3.76
C PRO A 220 -21.46 6.30 2.82
N ALA A 221 -20.95 7.35 2.16
CA ALA A 221 -21.68 8.15 1.19
C ALA A 221 -22.18 7.32 -0.02
N SER A 222 -21.37 6.39 -0.51
CA SER A 222 -21.67 5.53 -1.66
C SER A 222 -22.83 4.58 -1.35
N VAL A 223 -22.85 4.04 -0.14
CA VAL A 223 -23.92 3.14 0.33
C VAL A 223 -25.24 3.92 0.50
N VAL A 224 -25.16 5.15 1.02
CA VAL A 224 -26.33 6.02 1.17
C VAL A 224 -26.92 6.40 -0.19
N THR A 225 -26.10 6.69 -1.20
CA THR A 225 -26.61 7.02 -2.55
C THR A 225 -27.36 5.85 -3.20
N VAL A 226 -26.85 4.62 -3.08
CA VAL A 226 -27.51 3.43 -3.62
C VAL A 226 -28.86 3.20 -2.91
N VAL A 227 -28.90 3.31 -1.57
CA VAL A 227 -30.13 3.16 -0.79
C VAL A 227 -31.17 4.24 -1.13
N LEU A 228 -30.74 5.49 -1.34
CA LEU A 228 -31.62 6.58 -1.76
C LEU A 228 -32.18 6.38 -3.18
N ALA A 229 -31.39 5.83 -4.11
CA ALA A 229 -31.84 5.53 -5.46
C ALA A 229 -32.95 4.44 -5.47
N PHE A 230 -32.79 3.37 -4.69
CA PHE A 230 -33.80 2.30 -4.60
C PHE A 230 -35.07 2.74 -3.87
N THR A 231 -34.96 3.55 -2.82
CA THR A 231 -36.12 4.10 -2.11
C THR A 231 -36.88 5.11 -2.97
N GLY A 232 -36.17 5.97 -3.71
CA GLY A 232 -36.78 6.87 -4.69
C GLY A 232 -37.57 6.13 -5.79
N LEU A 233 -37.00 5.05 -6.33
CA LEU A 233 -37.66 4.23 -7.36
C LEU A 233 -38.92 3.52 -6.83
N ALA A 234 -38.88 3.02 -5.59
CA ALA A 234 -40.04 2.38 -4.95
C ALA A 234 -41.20 3.35 -4.73
N VAL A 235 -40.92 4.61 -4.38
CA VAL A 235 -41.94 5.66 -4.23
C VAL A 235 -42.58 6.01 -5.58
N VAL A 236 -41.78 6.16 -6.64
CA VAL A 236 -42.27 6.47 -8.00
C VAL A 236 -43.15 5.34 -8.55
N LEU A 237 -42.77 4.08 -8.35
CA LEU A 237 -43.56 2.93 -8.79
C LEU A 237 -44.88 2.78 -8.03
N ARG A 238 -44.93 3.19 -6.76
CA ARG A 238 -46.16 3.17 -5.95
C ARG A 238 -47.11 4.31 -6.32
N GLY A 239 -46.59 5.49 -6.66
CA GLY A 239 -47.38 6.63 -7.12
C GLY A 239 -48.02 6.47 -8.51
N ARG A 240 -47.57 5.49 -9.31
CA ARG A 240 -48.15 5.19 -10.63
C ARG A 240 -49.27 4.14 -10.63
N ARG A 241 -49.54 3.52 -9.47
CA ARG A 241 -50.58 2.48 -9.30
C ARG A 241 -51.81 2.96 -8.50
N ALA A 242 -51.82 4.23 -8.07
CA ALA A 242 -52.98 4.90 -7.51
C ALA A 242 -53.57 5.84 -8.57
#